data_AF-A0A9X9X339-F1
#
_entry.id   AF-A0A9X9X339-F1
#
_cell.length_a   1.000
_cell.length_b   1.000
_cell.length_c   1.000
_cell.angle_alpha   90.00
_cell.angle_beta   90.00
_cell.angle_gamma   90.00
#
_symmetry.space_group_name_H-M   'P 1'
#
loop_
_entity.id
_entity.type
_entity.pdbx_description
1 polymer ?
#
loop_
_entity_poly.entity_id
_entity_poly.type
_entity_poly.pdbx_seq_one_letter_code
_entity_poly.pdbx_strand_id
1 'polypeptide(L)'
;MADSIEGAEDPLALVLAATEAARPALVTAGGAEAKALAKVDAAIALLRAAILNHPRFVALEAAWRSLHRLAEQQDAAPVIVKVLPLTKRELIRDQRAAADPEDSDLAALLWDEGLGNGEPFGLLLADMEFGAEAEEVQALRGLAVAGAGAFVPVAAHAAPGLLDLPDWPALPAKRDIARVHEGPRHIAWRGLRDSEEARFLTLVAPRVLARGGEGAPRWTGGGWVLAARIAAAFRRDGWAAGIEGREDGTEAGLPPAGSVPTECDPADGQEIALATLGLTLLVPRGADRAALLLAPTLHKPPRFHGSGATADAALAARLPWVLGTGRFLHALALRARHELQRGHGAATAARALNAWLAGFCGEDGALAEASVELPEAKGHPGVHLLAARLRPRLSQGTPGAAHRVMLNIP
;
A
#
# COMPACT_ATOMS: atom_id res chain seq x y z
N MET A 1 11.53 15.90 3.29
CA MET A 1 10.50 16.98 3.14
C MET A 1 11.05 18.31 3.69
N ALA A 2 12.04 18.90 3.00
CA ALA A 2 12.70 20.15 3.42
C ALA A 2 12.77 21.21 2.30
N ASP A 3 12.98 20.78 1.05
CA ASP A 3 13.42 21.66 -0.05
C ASP A 3 12.32 22.53 -0.71
N SER A 4 11.41 23.16 0.05
CA SER A 4 10.50 24.21 -0.48
C SER A 4 10.03 25.21 0.59
N ILE A 5 10.92 25.64 1.49
CA ILE A 5 10.63 26.74 2.41
C ILE A 5 11.80 27.73 2.47
N GLU A 6 12.18 28.26 1.30
CA GLU A 6 12.64 29.65 1.25
C GLU A 6 11.39 30.51 1.03
N GLY A 7 10.82 31.06 2.11
CA GLY A 7 9.78 32.10 2.01
C GLY A 7 8.47 31.92 2.80
N ALA A 8 8.24 30.82 3.53
CA ALA A 8 7.14 30.79 4.51
C ALA A 8 7.67 31.22 5.89
N GLU A 9 6.96 32.14 6.55
CA GLU A 9 7.31 32.64 7.88
C GLU A 9 7.45 31.50 8.89
N ASP A 10 8.47 31.58 9.74
CA ASP A 10 8.73 30.58 10.78
C ASP A 10 7.50 30.45 11.71
N PRO A 11 6.86 29.25 11.78
CA PRO A 11 5.72 29.03 12.67
C PRO A 11 6.05 29.32 14.15
N LEU A 12 7.32 29.17 14.55
CA LEU A 12 7.78 29.49 15.90
C LEU A 12 7.79 31.01 16.14
N ALA A 13 8.14 31.81 15.13
CA ALA A 13 8.12 33.28 15.21
C ALA A 13 6.69 33.83 15.34
N LEU A 14 5.73 33.28 14.60
CA LEU A 14 4.29 33.60 14.74
C LEU A 14 3.77 33.28 16.16
N VAL A 15 4.16 32.12 16.70
CA VAL A 15 3.85 31.71 18.08
C VAL A 15 4.48 32.65 19.12
N LEU A 16 5.75 33.03 18.94
CA LEU A 16 6.47 33.93 19.84
C LEU A 16 5.84 35.33 19.85
N ALA A 17 5.53 35.90 18.68
CA ALA A 17 4.91 37.22 18.56
C ALA A 17 3.53 37.28 19.25
N ALA A 18 2.68 36.26 19.06
CA ALA A 18 1.40 36.16 19.74
C ALA A 18 1.54 36.01 21.26
N THR A 19 2.60 35.32 21.73
CA THR A 19 2.86 35.09 23.15
C THR A 19 3.42 36.33 23.85
N GLU A 20 4.28 37.12 23.19
CA GLU A 20 4.78 38.39 23.74
C GLU A 20 3.67 39.44 23.90
N ALA A 21 2.75 39.53 22.94
CA ALA A 21 1.60 40.43 23.03
C ALA A 21 0.67 40.14 24.24
N ALA A 22 0.63 38.89 24.72
CA ALA A 22 -0.20 38.48 25.86
C ALA A 22 0.47 38.68 27.24
N ARG A 23 1.80 38.92 27.29
CA ARG A 23 2.61 38.89 28.53
C ARG A 23 2.17 39.85 29.66
N PRO A 24 1.66 41.08 29.44
CA PRO A 24 1.45 42.03 30.54
C PRO A 24 0.24 41.79 31.48
N ALA A 25 -0.57 40.75 31.28
CA ALA A 25 -1.95 40.73 31.77
C ALA A 25 -2.26 39.74 32.92
N LEU A 26 -1.29 39.33 33.74
CA LEU A 26 -1.23 37.95 34.27
C LEU A 26 -1.16 37.75 35.82
N VAL A 27 -1.86 38.51 36.67
CA VAL A 27 -1.67 38.43 38.15
C VAL A 27 -2.97 38.34 38.99
N THR A 28 -2.97 37.35 39.93
CA THR A 28 -3.68 37.10 41.25
C THR A 28 -4.94 36.21 41.53
N ALA A 29 -5.91 35.95 40.65
CA ALA A 29 -7.04 35.00 40.84
C ALA A 29 -8.53 35.52 40.73
N GLY A 30 -8.96 36.60 41.40
CA GLY A 30 -10.35 37.11 41.48
C GLY A 30 -10.62 38.49 40.82
N GLY A 31 -11.71 38.65 40.07
CA GLY A 31 -12.03 39.92 39.40
C GLY A 31 -11.14 40.19 38.17
N ALA A 32 -10.21 41.14 38.25
CA ALA A 32 -9.25 41.45 37.16
C ALA A 32 -8.38 40.23 36.76
N GLU A 33 -8.35 39.25 37.64
CA GLU A 33 -7.33 38.25 37.72
C GLU A 33 -7.90 36.87 37.33
N ALA A 34 -9.20 36.65 37.55
CA ALA A 34 -9.98 35.64 36.82
C ALA A 34 -10.02 35.98 35.32
N LYS A 35 -10.05 37.28 34.98
CA LYS A 35 -9.87 37.76 33.60
C LYS A 35 -8.43 37.55 33.09
N ALA A 36 -7.43 37.54 33.98
CA ALA A 36 -6.05 37.22 33.65
C ALA A 36 -5.88 35.73 33.31
N LEU A 37 -6.43 34.84 34.15
CA LEU A 37 -6.47 33.40 33.90
C LEU A 37 -7.20 33.10 32.58
N ALA A 38 -8.40 33.66 32.38
CA ALA A 38 -9.16 33.49 31.13
C ALA A 38 -8.40 33.98 29.88
N LYS A 39 -7.55 35.01 29.99
CA LYS A 39 -6.67 35.45 28.89
C LYS A 39 -5.55 34.44 28.61
N VAL A 40 -5.01 33.80 29.63
CA VAL A 40 -4.03 32.72 29.47
C VAL A 40 -4.65 31.47 28.90
N ASP A 41 -5.83 31.06 29.37
CA ASP A 41 -6.56 29.93 28.81
C ASP A 41 -6.90 30.19 27.33
N ALA A 42 -7.29 31.41 26.97
CA ALA A 42 -7.49 31.82 25.58
C ALA A 42 -6.17 31.79 24.77
N ALA A 43 -5.05 32.27 25.32
CA ALA A 43 -3.75 32.22 24.65
C ALA A 43 -3.27 30.77 24.44
N ILE A 44 -3.40 29.92 25.46
CA ILE A 44 -3.10 28.48 25.39
C ILE A 44 -4.01 27.80 24.36
N ALA A 45 -5.31 28.10 24.34
CA ALA A 45 -6.24 27.56 23.36
C ALA A 45 -5.87 27.98 21.93
N LEU A 46 -5.47 29.24 21.71
CA LEU A 46 -4.98 29.72 20.40
C LEU A 46 -3.69 29.01 19.97
N LEU A 47 -2.70 28.90 20.86
CA LEU A 47 -1.43 28.20 20.58
C LEU A 47 -1.67 26.71 20.31
N ARG A 48 -2.51 26.06 21.12
CA ARG A 48 -2.90 24.66 20.95
C ARG A 48 -3.65 24.47 19.64
N ALA A 49 -4.58 25.36 19.28
CA ALA A 49 -5.24 25.32 17.98
C ALA A 49 -4.26 25.53 16.83
N ALA A 50 -3.31 26.46 16.92
CA ALA A 50 -2.28 26.66 15.89
C ALA A 50 -1.45 25.39 15.66
N ILE A 51 -0.95 24.76 16.73
CA ILE A 51 -0.18 23.51 16.65
C ILE A 51 -1.05 22.35 16.14
N LEU A 52 -2.24 22.15 16.72
CA LEU A 52 -3.15 21.07 16.35
C LEU A 52 -3.74 21.22 14.95
N ASN A 53 -3.73 22.40 14.33
CA ASN A 53 -4.17 22.59 12.94
C ASN A 53 -3.00 22.71 11.95
N HIS A 54 -1.74 22.77 12.42
CA HIS A 54 -0.59 22.93 11.54
C HIS A 54 -0.43 21.70 10.62
N PRO A 55 -0.39 21.84 9.27
CA PRO A 55 -0.41 20.70 8.35
C PRO A 55 0.68 19.64 8.60
N ARG A 56 1.90 20.07 8.98
CA ARG A 56 2.99 19.15 9.34
C ARG A 56 2.67 18.30 10.57
N PHE A 57 1.98 18.86 11.57
CA PHE A 57 1.59 18.14 12.79
C PHE A 57 0.39 17.22 12.50
N VAL A 58 -0.57 17.67 11.69
CA VAL A 58 -1.71 16.87 11.22
C VAL A 58 -1.22 15.59 10.51
N ALA A 59 -0.29 15.74 9.55
CA ALA A 59 0.26 14.61 8.80
C ALA A 59 1.08 13.66 9.67
N LEU A 60 1.96 14.20 10.54
CA LEU A 60 2.76 13.40 11.46
C LEU A 60 1.88 12.61 12.44
N GLU A 61 0.88 13.26 13.04
CA GLU A 61 -0.05 12.61 13.97
C GLU A 61 -0.90 11.54 13.26
N ALA A 62 -1.34 11.79 12.02
CA ALA A 62 -2.10 10.80 11.24
C ALA A 62 -1.28 9.54 10.98
N ALA A 63 -0.06 9.67 10.43
CA ALA A 63 0.81 8.53 10.12
C ALA A 63 1.16 7.70 11.38
N TRP A 64 1.61 8.35 12.46
CA TRP A 64 1.97 7.65 13.69
C TRP A 64 0.78 7.00 14.40
N ARG A 65 -0.43 7.58 14.33
CA ARG A 65 -1.65 6.93 14.85
C ARG A 65 -2.03 5.70 14.05
N SER A 66 -1.85 5.73 12.73
CA SER A 66 -2.14 4.60 11.86
C SER A 66 -1.17 3.44 12.09
N LEU A 67 0.12 3.75 12.22
CA LEU A 67 1.16 2.80 12.61
C LEU A 67 0.90 2.21 14.00
N HIS A 68 0.56 3.05 14.99
CA HIS A 68 0.20 2.62 16.33
C HIS A 68 -1.03 1.70 16.31
N ARG A 69 -2.08 2.04 15.54
CA ARG A 69 -3.27 1.19 15.40
C ARG A 69 -2.93 -0.16 14.78
N LEU A 70 -2.08 -0.18 13.75
CA LEU A 70 -1.60 -1.42 13.14
C LEU A 70 -0.80 -2.27 14.14
N ALA A 71 0.09 -1.64 14.93
CA ALA A 71 0.93 -2.31 15.92
C ALA A 71 0.12 -2.91 17.09
N GLU A 72 -0.82 -2.15 17.66
CA GLU A 72 -1.72 -2.61 18.73
C GLU A 72 -2.62 -3.77 18.28
N GLN A 73 -2.90 -3.88 16.98
CA GLN A 73 -3.64 -5.01 16.42
C GLN A 73 -2.79 -6.29 16.26
N GLN A 74 -1.47 -6.25 16.55
CA GLN A 74 -0.58 -7.40 16.50
C GLN A 74 -0.28 -7.97 17.89
N ASP A 75 -1.20 -8.76 18.44
CA ASP A 75 -0.84 -9.69 19.53
C ASP A 75 0.22 -10.69 19.04
N ALA A 76 1.25 -10.91 19.86
CA ALA A 76 2.40 -11.84 19.72
C ALA A 76 2.65 -12.46 18.32
N ALA A 77 3.75 -12.03 17.70
CA ALA A 77 3.98 -12.07 16.25
C ALA A 77 3.70 -13.40 15.52
N PRO A 78 3.03 -13.26 14.37
CA PRO A 78 3.64 -13.69 13.11
C PRO A 78 3.87 -12.53 12.11
N VAL A 79 3.60 -11.28 12.49
CA VAL A 79 3.78 -10.09 11.63
C VAL A 79 4.85 -9.16 12.21
N ILE A 80 5.84 -8.79 11.40
CA ILE A 80 6.91 -7.85 11.74
C ILE A 80 6.71 -6.56 10.95
N VAL A 81 6.75 -5.40 11.62
CA VAL A 81 6.66 -4.08 10.98
C VAL A 81 8.03 -3.39 11.07
N LYS A 82 8.68 -3.19 9.91
CA LYS A 82 9.87 -2.36 9.75
C LYS A 82 9.44 -0.96 9.25
N VAL A 83 10.08 0.11 9.72
CA VAL A 83 9.75 1.50 9.35
C VAL A 83 10.96 2.15 8.69
N LEU A 84 10.77 2.69 7.48
CA LEU A 84 11.76 3.47 6.74
C LEU A 84 11.30 4.94 6.66
N PRO A 85 11.96 5.89 7.35
CA PRO A 85 11.69 7.32 7.18
C PRO A 85 12.12 7.79 5.79
N LEU A 86 11.17 7.91 4.88
CA LEU A 86 11.37 8.39 3.51
C LEU A 86 10.27 9.37 3.16
N THR A 87 10.60 10.50 2.52
CA THR A 87 9.59 11.44 2.02
C THR A 87 9.46 11.34 0.50
N LYS A 88 8.29 11.69 -0.03
CA LYS A 88 7.96 11.59 -1.46
C LYS A 88 9.00 12.24 -2.38
N ARG A 89 9.68 13.29 -1.92
CA ARG A 89 10.76 13.97 -2.67
C ARG A 89 12.06 13.19 -2.71
N GLU A 90 12.41 12.50 -1.64
CA GLU A 90 13.57 11.60 -1.64
C GLU A 90 13.29 10.38 -2.53
N LEU A 91 12.07 9.81 -2.47
CA LEU A 91 11.64 8.76 -3.42
C LEU A 91 11.70 9.22 -4.89
N ILE A 92 11.14 10.40 -5.21
CA ILE A 92 11.22 10.96 -6.58
C ILE A 92 12.69 11.23 -6.99
N ARG A 93 13.57 11.58 -6.05
CA ARG A 93 15.00 11.83 -6.31
C ARG A 93 15.76 10.53 -6.61
N ASP A 94 15.57 9.51 -5.79
CA ASP A 94 16.10 8.14 -5.97
C ASP A 94 15.71 7.60 -7.36
N GLN A 95 14.40 7.58 -7.66
CA GLN A 95 13.83 7.10 -8.93
C GLN A 95 14.14 7.96 -10.17
N ARG A 96 14.91 9.05 -9.99
CA ARG A 96 15.48 9.89 -11.07
C ARG A 96 17.00 9.75 -11.20
N ALA A 97 17.68 9.36 -10.13
CA ALA A 97 19.12 9.13 -10.13
C ALA A 97 19.44 7.77 -10.76
N ALA A 98 18.59 6.77 -10.56
CA ALA A 98 18.68 5.47 -11.20
C ALA A 98 18.46 5.56 -12.72
N ALA A 99 19.29 4.89 -13.50
CA ALA A 99 19.18 4.83 -14.96
C ALA A 99 18.08 3.85 -15.40
N ASP A 100 18.02 2.69 -14.73
CA ASP A 100 16.88 1.78 -14.72
C ASP A 100 16.27 1.79 -13.30
N PRO A 101 14.94 1.81 -13.11
CA PRO A 101 14.35 1.71 -11.77
C PRO A 101 14.72 0.44 -10.98
N GLU A 102 15.16 -0.64 -11.65
CA GLU A 102 15.74 -1.82 -10.98
C GLU A 102 17.03 -1.50 -10.21
N ASP A 103 17.80 -0.48 -10.63
CA ASP A 103 19.05 -0.04 -10.02
C ASP A 103 18.85 0.99 -8.88
N SER A 104 17.61 1.24 -8.44
CA SER A 104 17.31 2.25 -7.41
C SER A 104 17.67 1.82 -5.98
N ASP A 105 17.97 2.77 -5.09
CA ASP A 105 18.34 2.50 -3.69
C ASP A 105 17.21 1.73 -2.98
N LEU A 106 15.94 2.02 -3.33
CA LEU A 106 14.79 1.30 -2.80
C LEU A 106 14.71 -0.15 -3.31
N ALA A 107 15.01 -0.40 -4.58
CA ALA A 107 15.02 -1.76 -5.14
C ALA A 107 16.13 -2.61 -4.50
N ALA A 108 17.34 -2.04 -4.38
CA ALA A 108 18.44 -2.66 -3.65
C ALA A 108 18.06 -2.98 -2.20
N LEU A 109 17.45 -2.04 -1.47
CA LEU A 109 17.00 -2.25 -0.08
C LEU A 109 15.97 -3.38 0.04
N LEU A 110 14.95 -3.43 -0.82
CA LEU A 110 13.94 -4.51 -0.79
C LEU A 110 14.53 -5.89 -1.10
N TRP A 111 15.55 -5.94 -1.96
CA TRP A 111 16.28 -7.16 -2.25
C TRP A 111 17.19 -7.56 -1.08
N ASP A 112 18.16 -6.73 -0.71
CA ASP A 112 19.23 -7.08 0.22
C ASP A 112 18.72 -7.39 1.63
N GLU A 113 17.84 -6.54 2.19
CA GLU A 113 17.21 -6.74 3.51
C GLU A 113 16.07 -7.78 3.48
N GLY A 114 15.70 -8.23 2.28
CA GLY A 114 14.60 -9.15 1.98
C GLY A 114 15.09 -10.46 1.38
N LEU A 115 14.71 -10.73 0.13
CA LEU A 115 14.95 -12.03 -0.53
C LEU A 115 16.42 -12.35 -0.81
N GLY A 116 17.28 -11.32 -0.87
CA GLY A 116 18.73 -11.41 -0.99
C GLY A 116 19.34 -12.08 0.24
N ASN A 117 19.37 -11.39 1.38
CA ASN A 117 20.11 -11.84 2.57
C ASN A 117 19.27 -11.95 3.86
N GLY A 118 18.03 -11.46 3.87
CA GLY A 118 17.19 -11.32 5.06
C GLY A 118 15.92 -12.17 5.06
N GLU A 119 14.87 -11.65 5.70
CA GLU A 119 13.53 -12.23 5.65
C GLU A 119 12.70 -11.48 4.59
N PRO A 120 12.14 -12.16 3.58
CA PRO A 120 11.38 -11.50 2.51
C PRO A 120 10.19 -10.69 3.02
N PHE A 121 10.12 -9.42 2.60
CA PHE A 121 9.02 -8.52 2.94
C PHE A 121 7.69 -9.02 2.34
N GLY A 122 6.62 -9.09 3.14
CA GLY A 122 5.29 -9.50 2.67
C GLY A 122 4.48 -8.37 2.01
N LEU A 123 4.81 -7.11 2.31
CA LEU A 123 4.15 -5.90 1.82
C LEU A 123 5.07 -4.69 2.04
N LEU A 124 5.13 -3.77 1.08
CA LEU A 124 5.62 -2.41 1.28
C LEU A 124 4.42 -1.46 1.30
N LEU A 125 4.22 -0.70 2.38
CA LEU A 125 3.26 0.40 2.42
C LEU A 125 4.01 1.74 2.27
N ALA A 126 3.92 2.35 1.11
CA ALA A 126 4.37 3.73 0.89
C ALA A 126 3.26 4.67 1.38
N ASP A 127 3.43 5.23 2.59
CA ASP A 127 2.44 6.13 3.22
C ASP A 127 2.44 7.54 2.60
N MET A 128 2.09 7.61 1.31
CA MET A 128 2.15 8.79 0.47
C MET A 128 1.01 8.77 -0.55
N GLU A 129 0.37 9.92 -0.79
CA GLU A 129 -0.64 10.08 -1.85
C GLU A 129 0.01 10.37 -3.21
N PHE A 130 -0.42 9.71 -4.28
CA PHE A 130 0.06 9.89 -5.65
C PHE A 130 -1.08 10.21 -6.63
N GLY A 131 -0.87 11.24 -7.47
CA GLY A 131 -1.78 11.70 -8.51
C GLY A 131 -1.32 11.34 -9.92
N ALA A 132 -1.84 12.09 -10.91
CA ALA A 132 -1.57 11.87 -12.33
C ALA A 132 -0.34 12.64 -12.88
N GLU A 133 0.36 13.41 -12.05
CA GLU A 133 1.51 14.22 -12.49
C GLU A 133 2.69 13.34 -12.87
N ALA A 134 3.41 13.71 -13.94
CA ALA A 134 4.41 12.84 -14.58
C ALA A 134 5.51 12.37 -13.61
N GLU A 135 5.98 13.25 -12.71
CA GLU A 135 6.99 12.93 -11.70
C GLU A 135 6.50 11.86 -10.72
N GLU A 136 5.22 11.92 -10.37
CA GLU A 136 4.57 11.00 -9.42
C GLU A 136 4.29 9.65 -10.08
N VAL A 137 3.87 9.65 -11.34
CA VAL A 137 3.71 8.43 -12.14
C VAL A 137 5.06 7.72 -12.34
N GLN A 138 6.16 8.46 -12.49
CA GLN A 138 7.50 7.87 -12.56
C GLN A 138 7.93 7.26 -11.21
N ALA A 139 7.65 7.91 -10.08
CA ALA A 139 7.88 7.32 -8.76
C ALA A 139 7.01 6.06 -8.51
N LEU A 140 5.75 6.05 -8.99
CA LEU A 140 4.90 4.86 -8.96
C LEU A 140 5.45 3.72 -9.84
N ARG A 141 6.04 4.03 -11.01
CA ARG A 141 6.76 3.03 -11.82
C ARG A 141 7.93 2.45 -11.03
N GLY A 142 8.71 3.29 -10.36
CA GLY A 142 9.80 2.87 -9.49
C GLY A 142 9.36 1.90 -8.38
N LEU A 143 8.31 2.27 -7.65
CA LEU A 143 7.69 1.41 -6.66
C LEU A 143 7.22 0.06 -7.24
N ALA A 144 6.62 0.06 -8.42
CA ALA A 144 6.15 -1.15 -9.08
C ALA A 144 7.31 -2.08 -9.49
N VAL A 145 8.39 -1.53 -10.05
CA VAL A 145 9.60 -2.27 -10.45
C VAL A 145 10.32 -2.84 -9.22
N ALA A 146 10.57 -2.02 -8.20
CA ALA A 146 11.21 -2.45 -6.95
C ALA A 146 10.40 -3.57 -6.25
N GLY A 147 9.07 -3.46 -6.24
CA GLY A 147 8.17 -4.49 -5.75
C GLY A 147 8.24 -5.78 -6.58
N ALA A 148 8.27 -5.68 -7.91
CA ALA A 148 8.36 -6.83 -8.81
C ALA A 148 9.67 -7.61 -8.64
N GLY A 149 10.82 -6.91 -8.59
CA GLY A 149 12.14 -7.54 -8.45
C GLY A 149 12.31 -8.35 -7.15
N ALA A 150 11.72 -7.87 -6.04
CA ALA A 150 11.75 -8.55 -4.74
C ALA A 150 10.51 -9.43 -4.45
N PHE A 151 9.54 -9.51 -5.37
CA PHE A 151 8.23 -10.16 -5.20
C PHE A 151 7.44 -9.63 -4.00
N VAL A 152 7.58 -8.33 -3.72
CA VAL A 152 6.93 -7.60 -2.63
C VAL A 152 5.78 -6.77 -3.20
N PRO A 153 4.52 -7.07 -2.87
CA PRO A 153 3.41 -6.19 -3.19
C PRO A 153 3.60 -4.82 -2.52
N VAL A 154 3.26 -3.75 -3.25
CA VAL A 154 3.40 -2.37 -2.82
C VAL A 154 2.03 -1.72 -2.79
N ALA A 155 1.65 -1.22 -1.62
CA ALA A 155 0.48 -0.37 -1.43
C ALA A 155 0.92 1.08 -1.32
N ALA A 156 0.18 1.98 -1.98
CA ALA A 156 0.26 3.42 -1.79
C ALA A 156 -1.14 4.04 -1.83
N HIS A 157 -1.25 5.34 -1.60
CA HIS A 157 -2.56 6.01 -1.60
C HIS A 157 -2.78 6.76 -2.91
N ALA A 158 -4.00 6.73 -3.45
CA ALA A 158 -4.36 7.60 -4.55
C ALA A 158 -4.58 9.03 -4.03
N ALA A 159 -4.22 10.04 -4.82
CA ALA A 159 -4.65 11.41 -4.62
C ALA A 159 -5.98 11.67 -5.38
N PRO A 160 -6.88 12.55 -4.89
CA PRO A 160 -8.15 12.84 -5.55
C PRO A 160 -7.96 13.43 -6.97
N GLY A 161 -6.88 14.16 -7.19
CA GLY A 161 -6.50 14.69 -8.51
C GLY A 161 -6.23 13.63 -9.59
N LEU A 162 -6.06 12.35 -9.22
CA LEU A 162 -5.99 11.23 -10.16
C LEU A 162 -7.33 11.00 -10.89
N LEU A 163 -8.44 11.42 -10.28
CA LEU A 163 -9.80 11.31 -10.82
C LEU A 163 -10.34 12.67 -11.30
N ASP A 164 -9.46 13.67 -11.50
CA ASP A 164 -9.82 15.07 -11.71
C ASP A 164 -10.86 15.54 -10.67
N LEU A 165 -10.57 15.31 -9.39
CA LEU A 165 -11.32 15.81 -8.24
C LEU A 165 -10.48 16.82 -7.46
N PRO A 166 -11.11 17.87 -6.87
CA PRO A 166 -10.42 18.76 -5.93
C PRO A 166 -10.08 18.04 -4.62
N ASP A 167 -10.98 17.17 -4.15
CA ASP A 167 -10.90 16.41 -2.90
C ASP A 167 -11.70 15.10 -3.00
N TRP A 168 -11.63 14.26 -1.96
CA TRP A 168 -12.41 13.03 -1.88
C TRP A 168 -13.93 13.23 -1.66
N PRO A 169 -14.40 14.22 -0.86
CA PRO A 169 -15.82 14.58 -0.77
C PRO A 169 -16.52 14.84 -2.11
N ALA A 170 -15.81 15.25 -3.17
CA ALA A 170 -16.37 15.41 -4.51
C ALA A 170 -16.65 14.08 -5.26
N LEU A 171 -16.10 12.94 -4.80
CA LEU A 171 -16.23 11.64 -5.48
C LEU A 171 -17.69 11.21 -5.74
N PRO A 172 -18.65 11.28 -4.79
CA PRO A 172 -20.00 10.74 -4.99
C PRO A 172 -20.78 11.48 -6.09
N ALA A 173 -20.43 12.73 -6.39
CA ALA A 173 -21.01 13.51 -7.48
C ALA A 173 -20.33 13.26 -8.85
N LYS A 174 -19.17 12.59 -8.88
CA LYS A 174 -18.39 12.36 -10.10
C LYS A 174 -19.07 11.36 -11.02
N ARG A 175 -19.44 11.84 -12.21
CA ARG A 175 -19.92 11.01 -13.33
C ARG A 175 -18.76 10.56 -14.22
N ASP A 176 -19.01 9.56 -15.04
CA ASP A 176 -18.12 9.07 -16.11
C ASP A 176 -16.70 8.68 -15.67
N ILE A 177 -16.55 8.23 -14.41
CA ILE A 177 -15.27 7.79 -13.80
C ILE A 177 -14.47 6.89 -14.74
N ALA A 178 -15.10 5.91 -15.38
CA ALA A 178 -14.45 4.94 -16.27
C ALA A 178 -13.65 5.55 -17.44
N ARG A 179 -13.92 6.81 -17.82
CA ARG A 179 -13.29 7.52 -18.94
C ARG A 179 -12.31 8.61 -18.53
N VAL A 180 -12.14 8.87 -17.22
CA VAL A 180 -11.29 9.97 -16.72
C VAL A 180 -9.85 9.88 -17.22
N HIS A 181 -9.31 8.67 -17.34
CA HIS A 181 -7.94 8.43 -17.83
C HIS A 181 -7.81 8.35 -19.36
N GLU A 182 -8.76 8.85 -20.17
CA GLU A 182 -8.63 8.88 -21.64
C GLU A 182 -7.82 10.07 -22.16
N GLY A 183 -7.81 11.20 -21.46
CA GLY A 183 -7.16 12.44 -21.91
C GLY A 183 -5.63 12.39 -22.04
N PRO A 184 -4.98 13.37 -22.72
CA PRO A 184 -3.52 13.42 -22.86
C PRO A 184 -2.75 13.48 -21.54
N ARG A 185 -3.31 14.12 -20.50
CA ARG A 185 -2.74 14.18 -19.13
C ARG A 185 -2.39 12.79 -18.59
N HIS A 186 -3.14 11.76 -18.98
CA HIS A 186 -2.99 10.41 -18.45
C HIS A 186 -2.19 9.47 -19.37
N ILE A 187 -1.42 9.97 -20.35
CA ILE A 187 -0.57 9.12 -21.21
C ILE A 187 0.43 8.31 -20.36
N ALA A 188 1.19 8.98 -19.48
CA ALA A 188 2.15 8.32 -18.60
C ALA A 188 1.47 7.31 -17.67
N TRP A 189 0.31 7.69 -17.13
CA TRP A 189 -0.51 6.84 -16.26
C TRP A 189 -0.99 5.57 -16.97
N ARG A 190 -1.51 5.67 -18.21
CA ARG A 190 -1.88 4.50 -19.02
C ARG A 190 -0.66 3.61 -19.29
N GLY A 191 0.47 4.20 -19.66
CA GLY A 191 1.72 3.46 -19.87
C GLY A 191 2.31 2.80 -18.60
N LEU A 192 1.96 3.28 -17.40
CA LEU A 192 2.23 2.55 -16.16
C LEU A 192 1.27 1.37 -16.00
N ARG A 193 -0.03 1.57 -16.18
CA ARG A 193 -1.03 0.49 -16.08
C ARG A 193 -0.82 -0.64 -17.08
N ASP A 194 -0.34 -0.33 -18.28
CA ASP A 194 -0.06 -1.33 -19.33
C ASP A 194 1.27 -2.09 -19.10
N SER A 195 2.06 -1.76 -18.07
CA SER A 195 3.29 -2.50 -17.70
C SER A 195 3.01 -3.69 -16.78
N GLU A 196 3.82 -4.75 -16.87
CA GLU A 196 3.65 -6.00 -16.10
C GLU A 196 3.98 -5.79 -14.61
N GLU A 197 4.92 -4.90 -14.31
CA GLU A 197 5.38 -4.60 -12.95
C GLU A 197 4.28 -3.93 -12.13
N ALA A 198 3.35 -3.22 -12.78
CA ALA A 198 2.18 -2.63 -12.15
C ALA A 198 1.24 -3.65 -11.48
N ARG A 199 1.45 -4.97 -11.67
CA ARG A 199 0.80 -6.01 -10.87
C ARG A 199 1.23 -5.95 -9.40
N PHE A 200 2.44 -5.51 -9.12
CA PHE A 200 2.94 -5.38 -7.75
C PHE A 200 2.48 -4.08 -7.08
N LEU A 201 1.82 -3.17 -7.78
CA LEU A 201 1.38 -1.89 -7.22
C LEU A 201 -0.15 -1.83 -7.05
N THR A 202 -0.62 -1.46 -5.87
CA THR A 202 -2.03 -1.15 -5.58
C THR A 202 -2.15 0.26 -5.01
N LEU A 203 -3.04 1.07 -5.57
CA LEU A 203 -3.42 2.36 -4.97
C LEU A 203 -4.76 2.25 -4.25
N VAL A 204 -4.82 2.75 -3.01
CA VAL A 204 -6.02 2.74 -2.16
C VAL A 204 -6.62 4.14 -2.02
N ALA A 205 -7.95 4.23 -2.05
CA ALA A 205 -8.76 5.43 -1.90
C ALA A 205 -10.02 5.16 -1.06
N PRO A 206 -10.71 6.18 -0.50
CA PRO A 206 -10.17 7.50 -0.14
C PRO A 206 -9.29 7.39 1.14
N ARG A 207 -9.03 8.50 1.83
CA ARG A 207 -8.47 8.46 3.19
C ARG A 207 -9.53 8.07 4.22
N VAL A 208 -9.06 7.55 5.35
CA VAL A 208 -9.84 7.16 6.53
C VAL A 208 -9.43 8.02 7.72
N LEU A 209 -10.31 8.20 8.70
CA LEU A 209 -10.01 9.02 9.87
C LEU A 209 -9.11 8.23 10.85
N ALA A 210 -7.90 8.72 11.13
CA ALA A 210 -7.02 8.22 12.19
C ALA A 210 -7.35 8.82 13.57
N ARG A 211 -7.91 10.05 13.61
CA ARG A 211 -8.46 10.69 14.81
C ARG A 211 -9.37 11.88 14.46
N GLY A 212 -10.51 11.99 15.13
CA GLY A 212 -11.35 13.19 15.20
C GLY A 212 -11.19 14.00 16.50
N GLY A 213 -12.14 14.90 16.78
CA GLY A 213 -12.14 15.73 17.99
C GLY A 213 -11.45 17.07 17.78
N GLU A 214 -10.59 17.49 18.72
CA GLU A 214 -10.03 18.85 18.70
C GLU A 214 -8.96 19.06 17.60
N GLY A 215 -9.10 20.18 16.90
CA GLY A 215 -8.33 20.54 15.70
C GLY A 215 -8.86 19.90 14.42
N ALA A 216 -8.11 20.04 13.33
CA ALA A 216 -8.44 19.46 12.04
C ALA A 216 -8.54 17.93 12.10
N PRO A 217 -9.41 17.28 11.31
CA PRO A 217 -9.45 15.83 11.23
C PRO A 217 -8.09 15.24 10.81
N ARG A 218 -7.67 14.16 11.46
CA ARG A 218 -6.44 13.43 11.11
C ARG A 218 -6.76 12.38 10.06
N TRP A 219 -6.79 12.77 8.80
CA TRP A 219 -6.96 11.83 7.69
C TRP A 219 -5.66 11.07 7.41
N THR A 220 -5.78 9.76 7.25
CA THR A 220 -4.67 8.86 6.89
C THR A 220 -5.06 8.05 5.66
N GLY A 221 -4.09 7.70 4.81
CA GLY A 221 -4.40 6.98 3.58
C GLY A 221 -4.94 5.56 3.80
N GLY A 222 -5.84 5.14 2.91
CA GLY A 222 -6.55 3.86 3.02
C GLY A 222 -5.65 2.61 3.00
N GLY A 223 -4.41 2.73 2.52
CA GLY A 223 -3.40 1.66 2.55
C GLY A 223 -3.11 1.13 3.97
N TRP A 224 -3.34 1.91 5.03
CA TRP A 224 -3.26 1.42 6.41
C TRP A 224 -4.37 0.44 6.79
N VAL A 225 -5.56 0.56 6.19
CA VAL A 225 -6.64 -0.43 6.36
C VAL A 225 -6.31 -1.70 5.59
N LEU A 226 -5.76 -1.57 4.38
CA LEU A 226 -5.26 -2.70 3.59
C LEU A 226 -4.16 -3.47 4.32
N ALA A 227 -3.17 -2.77 4.88
CA ALA A 227 -2.11 -3.40 5.69
C ALA A 227 -2.68 -4.12 6.92
N ALA A 228 -3.65 -3.53 7.62
CA ALA A 228 -4.34 -4.18 8.74
C ALA A 228 -5.11 -5.44 8.30
N ARG A 229 -5.80 -5.42 7.16
CA ARG A 229 -6.48 -6.62 6.60
C ARG A 229 -5.48 -7.71 6.23
N ILE A 230 -4.38 -7.36 5.55
CA ILE A 230 -3.30 -8.30 5.18
C ILE A 230 -2.70 -8.96 6.43
N ALA A 231 -2.36 -8.18 7.45
CA ALA A 231 -1.84 -8.69 8.71
C ALA A 231 -2.85 -9.61 9.43
N ALA A 232 -4.13 -9.22 9.47
CA ALA A 232 -5.17 -10.03 10.09
C ALA A 232 -5.45 -11.35 9.35
N ALA A 233 -5.46 -11.35 8.01
CA ALA A 233 -5.58 -12.55 7.20
C ALA A 233 -4.40 -13.51 7.44
N PHE A 234 -3.18 -12.98 7.43
CA PHE A 234 -1.98 -13.76 7.70
C PHE A 234 -1.96 -14.37 9.12
N ARG A 235 -2.40 -13.62 10.14
CA ARG A 235 -2.55 -14.15 11.51
C ARG A 235 -3.59 -15.26 11.63
N ARG A 236 -4.68 -15.18 10.85
CA ARG A 236 -5.79 -16.14 10.92
C ARG A 236 -5.49 -17.44 10.18
N ASP A 237 -4.98 -17.33 8.95
CA ASP A 237 -4.90 -18.46 8.00
C ASP A 237 -3.46 -18.87 7.66
N GLY A 238 -2.45 -18.08 8.07
CA GLY A 238 -1.09 -18.16 7.51
C GLY A 238 -0.97 -17.62 6.09
N TRP A 239 -2.04 -17.03 5.53
CA TRP A 239 -2.12 -16.54 4.15
C TRP A 239 -2.68 -15.13 4.07
N ALA A 240 -2.06 -14.28 3.25
CA ALA A 240 -2.42 -12.88 3.10
C ALA A 240 -3.55 -12.61 2.07
N ALA A 241 -4.20 -13.64 1.53
CA ALA A 241 -5.16 -13.50 0.42
C ALA A 241 -6.61 -13.16 0.87
N GLY A 242 -6.99 -13.50 2.10
CA GLY A 242 -8.34 -13.26 2.66
C GLY A 242 -8.57 -11.80 3.09
N ILE A 243 -8.49 -10.86 2.14
CA ILE A 243 -8.44 -9.40 2.42
C ILE A 243 -9.51 -8.58 1.71
N GLU A 244 -10.41 -9.23 0.96
CA GLU A 244 -11.45 -8.55 0.17
C GLU A 244 -12.85 -9.15 0.42
N GLY A 245 -13.88 -8.41 0.04
CA GLY A 245 -15.29 -8.80 0.20
C GLY A 245 -15.93 -8.28 1.49
N ARG A 246 -17.18 -8.71 1.74
CA ARG A 246 -18.04 -8.13 2.80
C ARG A 246 -17.65 -8.58 4.22
N GLU A 247 -16.92 -9.67 4.36
CA GLU A 247 -16.51 -10.25 5.64
C GLU A 247 -15.01 -10.03 5.86
N ASP A 248 -14.17 -10.78 5.14
CA ASP A 248 -12.70 -10.68 5.16
C ASP A 248 -12.13 -9.27 4.94
N GLY A 249 -12.70 -8.54 3.97
CA GLY A 249 -12.27 -7.19 3.62
C GLY A 249 -12.76 -6.10 4.56
N THR A 250 -13.64 -6.38 5.53
CA THR A 250 -14.18 -5.36 6.44
C THR A 250 -13.29 -5.16 7.66
N GLU A 251 -12.77 -3.95 7.79
CA GLU A 251 -12.17 -3.43 9.03
C GLU A 251 -13.24 -2.77 9.91
N ALA A 252 -13.10 -2.90 11.23
CA ALA A 252 -14.00 -2.32 12.22
C ALA A 252 -13.22 -1.57 13.31
N GLY A 253 -13.91 -0.77 14.14
CA GLY A 253 -13.27 0.07 15.15
C GLY A 253 -12.49 1.25 14.55
N LEU A 254 -12.85 1.68 13.34
CA LEU A 254 -12.31 2.89 12.73
C LEU A 254 -12.92 4.13 13.43
N PRO A 255 -12.13 5.20 13.68
CA PRO A 255 -12.66 6.46 14.19
C PRO A 255 -13.77 7.02 13.28
N PRO A 256 -14.97 7.35 13.81
CA PRO A 256 -16.07 7.86 13.00
C PRO A 256 -15.87 9.32 12.60
N ALA A 257 -16.14 9.65 11.34
CA ALA A 257 -16.13 11.00 10.77
C ALA A 257 -17.55 11.51 10.48
N GLY A 258 -18.48 11.30 11.44
CA GLY A 258 -19.91 11.49 11.24
C GLY A 258 -20.60 10.16 10.98
N SER A 259 -21.26 10.01 9.83
CA SER A 259 -21.97 8.78 9.44
C SER A 259 -21.07 7.68 8.87
N VAL A 260 -19.83 8.00 8.50
CA VAL A 260 -18.83 7.11 7.89
C VAL A 260 -17.43 7.40 8.44
N PRO A 261 -16.46 6.47 8.38
CA PRO A 261 -15.07 6.72 8.82
C PRO A 261 -14.16 7.24 7.70
N THR A 262 -14.63 7.27 6.45
CA THR A 262 -13.92 7.74 5.24
C THR A 262 -14.23 9.20 4.93
N GLU A 263 -13.40 9.86 4.12
CA GLU A 263 -13.65 11.26 3.69
C GLU A 263 -14.92 11.46 2.86
N CYS A 264 -15.40 10.40 2.23
CA CYS A 264 -16.63 10.39 1.44
C CYS A 264 -17.34 9.04 1.58
N ASP A 265 -18.63 9.04 1.28
CA ASP A 265 -19.43 7.82 1.06
C ASP A 265 -19.66 7.66 -0.45
N PRO A 266 -18.94 6.75 -1.14
CA PRO A 266 -19.03 6.58 -2.60
C PRO A 266 -20.44 6.18 -3.04
N ALA A 267 -20.88 6.70 -4.18
CA ALA A 267 -22.17 6.32 -4.76
C ALA A 267 -22.16 4.88 -5.30
N ASP A 268 -23.35 4.26 -5.39
CA ASP A 268 -23.52 2.90 -5.88
C ASP A 268 -22.81 2.65 -7.22
N GLY A 269 -22.05 1.56 -7.28
CA GLY A 269 -21.29 1.15 -8.48
C GLY A 269 -19.99 1.93 -8.75
N GLN A 270 -19.68 3.00 -8.00
CA GLN A 270 -18.38 3.69 -8.13
C GLN A 270 -17.20 2.80 -7.76
N GLU A 271 -17.40 1.84 -6.85
CA GLU A 271 -16.45 0.79 -6.49
C GLU A 271 -16.00 -0.04 -7.70
N ILE A 272 -16.95 -0.60 -8.47
CA ILE A 272 -16.68 -1.34 -9.71
C ILE A 272 -15.98 -0.45 -10.76
N ALA A 273 -16.42 0.80 -10.89
CA ALA A 273 -15.84 1.75 -11.85
C ALA A 273 -14.37 2.07 -11.53
N LEU A 274 -14.06 2.31 -10.25
CA LEU A 274 -12.70 2.56 -9.77
C LEU A 274 -11.83 1.30 -9.82
N ALA A 275 -12.41 0.11 -9.54
CA ALA A 275 -11.69 -1.14 -9.67
C ALA A 275 -11.26 -1.41 -11.13
N THR A 276 -12.08 -1.02 -12.10
CA THR A 276 -11.72 -1.06 -13.55
C THR A 276 -10.56 -0.10 -13.88
N LEU A 277 -10.37 0.96 -13.09
CA LEU A 277 -9.22 1.87 -13.18
C LEU A 277 -7.98 1.38 -12.42
N GLY A 278 -8.00 0.21 -11.80
CA GLY A 278 -6.90 -0.32 -10.99
C GLY A 278 -6.78 0.35 -9.62
N LEU A 279 -7.87 0.95 -9.13
CA LEU A 279 -7.93 1.63 -7.84
C LEU A 279 -8.77 0.81 -6.86
N THR A 280 -8.19 0.54 -5.69
CA THR A 280 -8.85 -0.15 -4.58
C THR A 280 -9.64 0.86 -3.76
N LEU A 281 -10.95 0.65 -3.61
CA LEU A 281 -11.83 1.55 -2.87
C LEU A 281 -12.20 0.98 -1.50
N LEU A 282 -11.99 1.76 -0.44
CA LEU A 282 -12.58 1.57 0.87
C LEU A 282 -14.02 2.07 0.84
N VAL A 283 -14.96 1.13 0.91
CA VAL A 283 -16.40 1.41 0.99
C VAL A 283 -16.81 1.45 2.46
N PRO A 284 -17.32 2.57 3.01
CA PRO A 284 -17.75 2.64 4.39
C PRO A 284 -18.97 1.74 4.64
N ARG A 285 -19.10 1.23 5.87
CA ARG A 285 -20.10 0.22 6.25
C ARG A 285 -20.74 0.54 7.61
N GLY A 286 -21.20 1.78 7.74
CA GLY A 286 -21.59 2.41 9.01
C GLY A 286 -20.51 3.38 9.48
N ALA A 287 -20.67 3.92 10.70
CA ALA A 287 -19.83 5.00 11.20
C ALA A 287 -18.38 4.59 11.51
N ASP A 288 -18.15 3.35 11.92
CA ASP A 288 -16.88 2.85 12.47
C ASP A 288 -16.26 1.70 11.65
N ARG A 289 -16.76 1.44 10.43
CA ARG A 289 -16.36 0.30 9.60
C ARG A 289 -16.16 0.71 8.15
N ALA A 290 -15.20 0.08 7.48
CA ALA A 290 -14.98 0.21 6.04
C ALA A 290 -14.51 -1.12 5.46
N ALA A 291 -14.86 -1.40 4.21
CA ALA A 291 -14.58 -2.66 3.54
C ALA A 291 -13.83 -2.47 2.23
N LEU A 292 -12.80 -3.28 2.03
CA LEU A 292 -12.18 -3.53 0.74
C LEU A 292 -13.05 -4.54 -0.01
N LEU A 293 -13.99 -4.09 -0.83
CA LEU A 293 -14.88 -5.02 -1.54
C LEU A 293 -14.18 -5.72 -2.71
N LEU A 294 -13.33 -4.99 -3.42
CA LEU A 294 -12.40 -5.47 -4.45
C LEU A 294 -11.01 -4.88 -4.20
N ALA A 295 -9.97 -5.70 -4.31
CA ALA A 295 -8.58 -5.27 -4.19
C ALA A 295 -7.79 -5.48 -5.51
N PRO A 296 -8.03 -4.67 -6.55
CA PRO A 296 -7.23 -4.71 -7.78
C PRO A 296 -5.81 -4.15 -7.57
N THR A 297 -4.92 -4.61 -8.44
CA THR A 297 -3.63 -3.99 -8.72
C THR A 297 -3.81 -2.90 -9.77
N LEU A 298 -2.79 -2.07 -9.97
CA LEU A 298 -2.82 -0.98 -10.94
C LEU A 298 -2.75 -1.50 -12.39
N HIS A 299 -2.17 -2.69 -12.58
CA HIS A 299 -2.06 -3.36 -13.88
C HIS A 299 -3.41 -3.47 -14.59
N LYS A 300 -3.41 -3.15 -15.89
CA LYS A 300 -4.54 -3.32 -16.78
C LYS A 300 -4.37 -4.66 -17.52
N PRO A 301 -5.11 -5.71 -17.13
CA PRO A 301 -4.88 -7.04 -17.68
C PRO A 301 -5.13 -7.09 -19.19
N PRO A 302 -4.26 -7.74 -19.98
CA PRO A 302 -4.47 -7.92 -21.41
C PRO A 302 -5.71 -8.79 -21.70
N ARG A 303 -6.32 -8.55 -22.86
CA ARG A 303 -7.46 -9.34 -23.37
C ARG A 303 -6.99 -10.30 -24.45
N PHE A 304 -7.46 -11.53 -24.40
CA PHE A 304 -7.06 -12.60 -25.31
C PHE A 304 -8.23 -13.11 -26.15
N HIS A 305 -7.93 -13.78 -27.26
CA HIS A 305 -8.90 -14.52 -28.05
C HIS A 305 -9.30 -15.83 -27.34
N GLY A 306 -10.03 -15.69 -26.23
CA GLY A 306 -10.51 -16.78 -25.38
C GLY A 306 -10.97 -16.26 -24.01
N SER A 307 -12.11 -16.76 -23.54
CA SER A 307 -12.68 -16.36 -22.24
C SER A 307 -11.80 -16.78 -21.06
N GLY A 308 -11.23 -18.00 -21.09
CA GLY A 308 -10.35 -18.53 -20.05
C GLY A 308 -9.10 -17.67 -19.81
N ALA A 309 -8.26 -17.49 -20.83
CA ALA A 309 -7.03 -16.69 -20.72
C ALA A 309 -7.28 -15.23 -20.32
N THR A 310 -8.42 -14.65 -20.74
CA THR A 310 -8.82 -13.29 -20.31
C THR A 310 -9.26 -13.25 -18.84
N ALA A 311 -9.96 -14.29 -18.36
CA ALA A 311 -10.32 -14.41 -16.95
C ALA A 311 -9.09 -14.66 -16.07
N ASP A 312 -8.15 -15.49 -16.52
CA ASP A 312 -6.87 -15.72 -15.83
C ASP A 312 -6.07 -14.41 -15.71
N ALA A 313 -5.90 -13.67 -16.81
CA ALA A 313 -5.21 -12.38 -16.77
C ALA A 313 -5.88 -11.39 -15.79
N ALA A 314 -7.21 -11.36 -15.73
CA ALA A 314 -7.95 -10.53 -14.79
C ALA A 314 -7.76 -10.98 -13.32
N LEU A 315 -7.66 -12.29 -13.03
CA LEU A 315 -7.39 -12.80 -11.69
C LEU A 315 -5.97 -12.44 -11.22
N ALA A 316 -4.98 -12.53 -12.10
CA ALA A 316 -3.59 -12.17 -11.80
C ALA A 316 -3.32 -10.67 -11.72
N ALA A 317 -4.31 -9.83 -12.01
CA ALA A 317 -4.31 -8.39 -11.75
C ALA A 317 -4.97 -8.02 -10.40
N ARG A 318 -5.22 -8.99 -9.51
CA ARG A 318 -5.79 -8.77 -8.16
C ARG A 318 -4.73 -8.96 -7.08
N LEU A 319 -4.71 -8.05 -6.11
CA LEU A 319 -3.74 -8.06 -5.02
C LEU A 319 -3.76 -9.38 -4.19
N PRO A 320 -4.91 -9.99 -3.86
CA PRO A 320 -4.95 -11.32 -3.25
C PRO A 320 -4.17 -12.42 -4.00
N TRP A 321 -4.19 -12.38 -5.34
CA TRP A 321 -3.45 -13.33 -6.17
C TRP A 321 -1.93 -13.07 -6.08
N VAL A 322 -1.52 -11.79 -6.10
CA VAL A 322 -0.10 -11.39 -6.01
C VAL A 322 0.46 -11.70 -4.62
N LEU A 323 -0.30 -11.44 -3.55
CA LEU A 323 0.06 -11.80 -2.16
C LEU A 323 0.22 -13.32 -1.98
N GLY A 324 -0.74 -14.10 -2.47
CA GLY A 324 -0.68 -15.56 -2.42
C GLY A 324 0.53 -16.12 -3.18
N THR A 325 0.73 -15.65 -4.42
CA THR A 325 1.82 -16.11 -5.28
C THR A 325 3.20 -15.67 -4.77
N GLY A 326 3.34 -14.42 -4.32
CA GLY A 326 4.59 -13.87 -3.79
C GLY A 326 5.15 -14.69 -2.63
N ARG A 327 4.30 -15.07 -1.66
CA ARG A 327 4.71 -15.89 -0.51
C ARG A 327 5.25 -17.27 -0.93
N PHE A 328 4.66 -17.90 -1.95
CA PHE A 328 5.19 -19.13 -2.51
C PHE A 328 6.52 -18.92 -3.24
N LEU A 329 6.68 -17.84 -4.00
CA LEU A 329 7.93 -17.53 -4.70
C LEU A 329 9.08 -17.26 -3.75
N HIS A 330 8.84 -16.50 -2.67
CA HIS A 330 9.81 -16.31 -1.57
C HIS A 330 10.27 -17.65 -0.98
N ALA A 331 9.32 -18.51 -0.60
CA ALA A 331 9.63 -19.82 -0.03
C ALA A 331 10.36 -20.74 -1.03
N LEU A 332 9.96 -20.74 -2.30
CA LEU A 332 10.60 -21.52 -3.36
C LEU A 332 12.03 -21.06 -3.63
N ALA A 333 12.27 -19.75 -3.72
CA ALA A 333 13.60 -19.20 -3.96
C ALA A 333 14.59 -19.54 -2.84
N LEU A 334 14.19 -19.32 -1.57
CA LEU A 334 15.00 -19.68 -0.40
C LEU A 334 15.27 -21.19 -0.34
N ARG A 335 14.26 -22.01 -0.59
CA ARG A 335 14.37 -23.47 -0.51
C ARG A 335 15.18 -24.03 -1.68
N ALA A 336 15.06 -23.48 -2.88
CA ALA A 336 15.87 -23.86 -4.03
C ALA A 336 17.35 -23.52 -3.82
N ARG A 337 17.65 -22.33 -3.28
CA ARG A 337 19.01 -21.93 -2.88
C ARG A 337 19.60 -22.92 -1.87
N HIS A 338 18.84 -23.29 -0.83
CA HIS A 338 19.25 -24.30 0.16
C HIS A 338 19.52 -25.68 -0.47
N GLU A 339 18.67 -26.17 -1.37
CA GLU A 339 18.90 -27.47 -2.04
C GLU A 339 20.17 -27.45 -2.91
N LEU A 340 20.39 -26.39 -3.69
CA LEU A 340 21.59 -26.25 -4.52
C LEU A 340 22.87 -26.14 -3.68
N GLN A 341 22.84 -25.36 -2.58
CA GLN A 341 23.96 -25.24 -1.63
C GLN A 341 24.35 -26.56 -0.95
N ARG A 342 23.45 -27.54 -0.88
CA ARG A 342 23.73 -28.90 -0.37
C ARG A 342 24.38 -29.82 -1.40
N GLY A 343 24.66 -29.32 -2.61
CA GLY A 343 25.23 -30.09 -3.71
C GLY A 343 24.20 -30.95 -4.46
N HIS A 344 22.89 -30.73 -4.26
CA HIS A 344 21.87 -31.38 -5.08
C HIS A 344 21.83 -30.73 -6.47
N GLY A 345 22.02 -31.51 -7.53
CA GLY A 345 21.81 -31.05 -8.90
C GLY A 345 20.35 -30.60 -9.14
N ALA A 346 20.16 -29.67 -10.08
CA ALA A 346 18.88 -28.99 -10.33
C ALA A 346 17.66 -29.92 -10.47
N ALA A 347 17.80 -31.10 -11.10
CA ALA A 347 16.70 -32.07 -11.20
C ALA A 347 16.26 -32.65 -9.84
N THR A 348 17.19 -32.82 -8.90
CA THR A 348 16.90 -33.26 -7.53
C THR A 348 16.26 -32.15 -6.70
N ALA A 349 16.81 -30.93 -6.78
CA ALA A 349 16.22 -29.75 -6.16
C ALA A 349 14.78 -29.50 -6.66
N ALA A 350 14.54 -29.56 -7.98
CA ALA A 350 13.20 -29.44 -8.56
C ALA A 350 12.22 -30.51 -8.01
N ARG A 351 12.63 -31.78 -7.91
CA ARG A 351 11.79 -32.82 -7.28
C ARG A 351 11.47 -32.50 -5.82
N ALA A 352 12.45 -32.03 -5.04
CA ALA A 352 12.25 -31.67 -3.64
C ALA A 352 11.31 -30.47 -3.47
N LEU A 353 11.34 -29.50 -4.39
CA LEU A 353 10.43 -28.33 -4.42
C LEU A 353 9.00 -28.74 -4.78
N ASN A 354 8.82 -29.55 -5.82
CA ASN A 354 7.48 -30.06 -6.21
C ASN A 354 6.86 -30.94 -5.12
N ALA A 355 7.65 -31.80 -4.46
CA ALA A 355 7.17 -32.62 -3.35
C ALA A 355 6.71 -31.79 -2.13
N TRP A 356 7.30 -30.60 -1.92
CA TRP A 356 6.87 -29.65 -0.90
C TRP A 356 5.62 -28.87 -1.32
N LEU A 357 5.55 -28.40 -2.57
CA LEU A 357 4.36 -27.74 -3.13
C LEU A 357 3.12 -28.65 -3.08
N ALA A 358 3.29 -29.95 -3.29
CA ALA A 358 2.20 -30.93 -3.20
C ALA A 358 1.48 -30.91 -1.83
N GLY A 359 2.16 -30.53 -0.74
CA GLY A 359 1.54 -30.36 0.58
C GLY A 359 0.64 -29.13 0.73
N PHE A 360 0.65 -28.22 -0.25
CA PHE A 360 -0.24 -27.05 -0.35
C PHE A 360 -1.27 -27.18 -1.48
N CYS A 361 -1.24 -28.29 -2.22
CA CYS A 361 -2.23 -28.63 -3.23
C CYS A 361 -3.30 -29.56 -2.65
N GLY A 362 -4.54 -29.46 -3.14
CA GLY A 362 -5.67 -30.27 -2.68
C GLY A 362 -6.97 -29.47 -2.67
N GLU A 363 -8.04 -30.04 -2.13
CA GLU A 363 -9.33 -29.35 -1.98
C GLU A 363 -9.21 -28.18 -1.01
N ASP A 364 -8.65 -28.41 0.18
CA ASP A 364 -8.39 -27.40 1.22
C ASP A 364 -7.01 -26.70 1.07
N GLY A 365 -6.26 -27.00 0.01
CA GLY A 365 -4.93 -26.46 -0.23
C GLY A 365 -4.93 -25.02 -0.73
N ALA A 366 -3.97 -24.21 -0.28
CA ALA A 366 -3.80 -22.82 -0.75
C ALA A 366 -3.48 -22.71 -2.25
N LEU A 367 -3.05 -23.80 -2.90
CA LEU A 367 -2.86 -23.92 -4.34
C LEU A 367 -3.88 -24.91 -4.92
N ALA A 368 -4.52 -24.55 -6.03
CA ALA A 368 -5.28 -25.50 -6.84
C ALA A 368 -4.34 -26.40 -7.66
N GLU A 369 -3.30 -25.80 -8.25
CA GLU A 369 -2.28 -26.46 -9.07
C GLU A 369 -0.93 -25.77 -8.85
N ALA A 370 0.16 -26.55 -8.85
CA ALA A 370 1.52 -26.00 -8.82
C ALA A 370 2.55 -26.94 -9.46
N SER A 371 3.55 -26.38 -10.15
CA SER A 371 4.74 -27.10 -10.59
C SER A 371 5.96 -26.19 -10.65
N VAL A 372 7.15 -26.75 -10.46
CA VAL A 372 8.43 -26.02 -10.51
C VAL A 372 9.45 -26.74 -11.37
N GLU A 373 10.15 -25.99 -12.20
CA GLU A 373 11.30 -26.44 -12.99
C GLU A 373 12.53 -25.57 -12.64
N LEU A 374 13.73 -26.14 -12.80
CA LEU A 374 15.01 -25.42 -12.62
C LEU A 374 15.88 -25.49 -13.92
N PRO A 375 15.39 -25.00 -15.08
CA PRO A 375 16.20 -24.96 -16.30
C PRO A 375 17.46 -24.12 -16.10
N GLU A 376 18.53 -24.49 -16.78
CA GLU A 376 19.78 -23.72 -16.83
C GLU A 376 19.58 -22.43 -17.65
N ALA A 377 20.17 -21.34 -17.18
CA ALA A 377 20.06 -20.04 -17.81
C ALA A 377 20.82 -20.01 -19.15
N LYS A 378 20.15 -19.60 -20.22
CA LYS A 378 20.75 -19.56 -21.55
C LYS A 378 21.98 -18.65 -21.55
N GLY A 379 23.14 -19.20 -21.93
CA GLY A 379 24.41 -18.48 -21.99
C GLY A 379 25.18 -18.39 -20.67
N HIS A 380 24.64 -18.92 -19.56
CA HIS A 380 25.25 -18.82 -18.23
C HIS A 380 25.33 -20.21 -17.57
N PRO A 381 26.35 -21.02 -17.90
CA PRO A 381 26.48 -22.37 -17.38
C PRO A 381 26.53 -22.41 -15.85
N GLY A 382 25.77 -23.33 -15.25
CA GLY A 382 25.64 -23.47 -13.80
C GLY A 382 24.66 -22.50 -13.11
N VAL A 383 24.16 -21.46 -13.79
CA VAL A 383 23.11 -20.58 -13.27
C VAL A 383 21.74 -21.21 -13.58
N HIS A 384 20.84 -21.26 -12.60
CA HIS A 384 19.52 -21.88 -12.77
C HIS A 384 18.39 -20.86 -12.61
N LEU A 385 17.36 -21.02 -13.44
CA LEU A 385 16.13 -20.23 -13.42
C LEU A 385 15.06 -21.00 -12.65
N LEU A 386 14.53 -20.43 -11.56
CA LEU A 386 13.34 -20.94 -10.91
C LEU A 386 12.11 -20.62 -11.74
N ALA A 387 11.65 -21.60 -12.52
CA ALA A 387 10.46 -21.53 -13.34
C ALA A 387 9.27 -22.16 -12.61
N ALA A 388 8.53 -21.35 -11.85
CA ALA A 388 7.36 -21.80 -11.07
C ALA A 388 6.05 -21.51 -11.80
N ARG A 389 5.21 -22.52 -12.00
CA ARG A 389 3.79 -22.37 -12.39
C ARG A 389 2.93 -22.51 -11.14
N LEU A 390 2.25 -21.44 -10.73
CA LEU A 390 1.46 -21.41 -9.50
C LEU A 390 0.02 -20.97 -9.77
N ARG A 391 -0.95 -21.68 -9.18
CA ARG A 391 -2.40 -21.39 -9.28
C ARG A 391 -3.02 -21.27 -7.87
N PRO A 392 -2.90 -20.13 -7.18
CA PRO A 392 -3.43 -19.96 -5.81
C PRO A 392 -4.95 -20.03 -5.78
N ARG A 393 -5.53 -20.51 -4.67
CA ARG A 393 -6.97 -20.34 -4.38
C ARG A 393 -7.21 -18.98 -3.77
N LEU A 394 -8.27 -18.29 -4.22
CA LEU A 394 -8.75 -17.05 -3.60
C LEU A 394 -9.86 -17.37 -2.57
N SER A 395 -10.20 -16.43 -1.68
CA SER A 395 -11.13 -16.64 -0.54
C SER A 395 -12.54 -17.12 -0.92
N GLN A 396 -12.93 -16.98 -2.20
CA GLN A 396 -14.17 -17.53 -2.77
C GLN A 396 -14.04 -19.02 -3.22
N GLY A 397 -12.99 -19.74 -2.81
CA GLY A 397 -12.66 -21.10 -3.28
C GLY A 397 -12.28 -21.17 -4.78
N THR A 398 -12.31 -20.03 -5.48
CA THR A 398 -12.10 -19.92 -6.92
C THR A 398 -10.62 -20.15 -7.24
N PRO A 399 -10.27 -21.08 -8.15
CA PRO A 399 -8.90 -21.24 -8.62
C PRO A 399 -8.45 -19.97 -9.34
N GLY A 400 -7.32 -19.41 -8.93
CA GLY A 400 -6.67 -18.29 -9.59
C GLY A 400 -6.13 -18.64 -10.97
N ALA A 401 -5.39 -17.70 -11.56
CA ALA A 401 -4.64 -17.93 -12.79
C ALA A 401 -3.35 -18.73 -12.55
N ALA A 402 -2.95 -19.54 -13.52
CA ALA A 402 -1.67 -20.25 -13.50
C ALA A 402 -0.58 -19.43 -14.21
N HIS A 403 0.30 -18.77 -13.45
CA HIS A 403 1.40 -17.98 -14.03
C HIS A 403 2.74 -18.68 -13.92
N ARG A 404 3.53 -18.64 -15.01
CA ARG A 404 4.96 -18.98 -14.98
C ARG A 404 5.76 -17.75 -14.54
N VAL A 405 6.35 -17.81 -13.37
CA VAL A 405 7.34 -16.82 -12.91
C VAL A 405 8.73 -17.40 -13.10
N MET A 406 9.69 -16.56 -13.48
CA MET A 406 11.10 -16.91 -13.63
C MET A 406 11.93 -16.06 -12.68
N LEU A 407 12.88 -16.70 -12.00
CA LEU A 407 13.69 -16.12 -10.94
C LEU A 407 15.13 -16.59 -11.12
N ASN A 408 16.10 -15.67 -11.21
CA ASN A 408 17.51 -16.06 -11.22
C ASN A 408 17.91 -16.56 -9.82
N ILE A 409 18.43 -17.79 -9.73
CA ILE A 409 19.06 -18.30 -8.51
C ILE A 409 20.56 -18.41 -8.78
N PRO A 410 21.39 -17.61 -8.08
CA PRO A 410 22.85 -17.72 -8.12
C PRO A 410 23.36 -19.02 -7.47
#